data_AF-A0A924VNC2-F1
#
_entry.id   AF-A0A924VNC2-F1
#
_cell.length_a   1.000
_cell.length_b   1.000
_cell.length_c   1.000
_cell.angle_alpha   90.00
_cell.angle_beta   90.00
_cell.angle_gamma   90.00
#
_symmetry.space_group_name_H-M   'P 1'
#
loop_
_entity.id
_entity.type
_entity.pdbx_description
1 polymer ?
#
loop_
_entity_poly.entity_id
_entity_poly.type
_entity_poly.pdbx_seq_one_letter_code
_entity_poly.pdbx_strand_id
1 'polypeptide(L)'
;METIIKILADGLMIPIVLLAAYVLIMKVPHAHRYDIYTRILMAGISSYLVAKLVGAVWQPEAVRPFEKLGIEAGAAFLNNPGFPSDHTLFATFLTLAVWYATKNGRLAAIMAGMTILVAVGRVLAHVHTPLDVTGGIVFAVIGSIWYIGLKKPHLRKHIAKKAKK
;
A
#
# COMPACT_ATOMS: atom_id res chain seq x y z
N MET A 1 17.18 15.36 13.33
CA MET A 1 16.01 14.49 13.63
C MET A 1 14.93 14.64 12.55
N GLU A 2 14.58 15.86 12.17
CA GLU A 2 13.60 16.16 11.10
C GLU A 2 13.90 15.48 9.75
N THR A 3 15.16 15.45 9.31
CA THR A 3 15.54 14.79 8.06
C THR A 3 15.24 13.29 8.06
N ILE A 4 15.43 12.62 9.20
CA ILE A 4 15.12 11.19 9.36
C ILE A 4 13.61 10.98 9.26
N ILE A 5 12.82 11.84 9.91
CA ILE A 5 11.36 11.80 9.88
C ILE A 5 10.83 12.00 8.46
N LYS A 6 11.36 12.97 7.70
CA LYS A 6 11.03 13.19 6.28
C LYS A 6 11.36 11.97 5.41
N ILE A 7 12.52 11.36 5.61
CA ILE A 7 12.93 10.15 4.89
C ILE A 7 11.99 8.99 5.20
N LEU A 8 11.61 8.79 6.46
CA LEU A 8 10.69 7.72 6.85
C LEU A 8 9.28 7.96 6.31
N ALA A 9 8.77 9.18 6.42
CA ALA A 9 7.41 9.56 6.02
C ALA A 9 7.21 9.51 4.49
N ASP A 10 8.12 10.13 3.74
CA ASP A 10 7.93 10.36 2.30
C ASP A 10 8.98 9.58 1.48
N GLY A 11 10.23 9.58 1.94
CA GLY A 11 11.35 8.94 1.22
C GLY A 11 11.19 7.44 1.03
N LEU A 12 10.69 6.71 2.06
CA LEU A 12 10.47 5.27 2.00
C LEU A 12 9.40 4.85 0.98
N MET A 13 8.55 5.76 0.53
CA MET A 13 7.59 5.44 -0.55
C MET A 13 8.30 5.09 -1.85
N ILE A 14 9.42 5.75 -2.16
CA ILE A 14 10.18 5.53 -3.40
C ILE A 14 10.63 4.06 -3.53
N PRO A 15 11.38 3.49 -2.57
CA PRO A 15 11.79 2.09 -2.68
C PRO A 15 10.59 1.11 -2.59
N ILE A 16 9.51 1.43 -1.87
CA ILE A 16 8.29 0.60 -1.88
C ILE A 16 7.71 0.53 -3.31
N VAL A 17 7.54 1.67 -3.96
CA VAL A 17 6.98 1.78 -5.32
C VAL A 17 7.89 1.09 -6.33
N LEU A 18 9.20 1.33 -6.28
CA LEU A 18 10.16 0.71 -7.20
C LEU A 18 10.21 -0.80 -7.03
N LEU A 19 10.23 -1.30 -5.80
CA LEU A 19 10.22 -2.74 -5.52
C LEU A 19 8.91 -3.37 -5.99
N ALA A 20 7.77 -2.74 -5.72
CA ALA A 20 6.47 -3.22 -6.18
C ALA A 20 6.40 -3.27 -7.71
N ALA A 21 6.81 -2.20 -8.39
CA ALA A 21 6.83 -2.14 -9.85
C ALA A 21 7.74 -3.23 -10.44
N TYR A 22 8.97 -3.34 -9.94
CA TYR A 22 9.91 -4.37 -10.37
C TYR A 22 9.31 -5.77 -10.24
N VAL A 23 8.73 -6.08 -9.08
CA VAL A 23 8.14 -7.39 -8.80
C VAL A 23 6.92 -7.66 -9.68
N LEU A 24 5.99 -6.71 -9.78
CA LEU A 24 4.77 -6.87 -10.55
C LEU A 24 5.03 -6.99 -12.06
N ILE A 25 6.09 -6.39 -12.58
CA ILE A 25 6.48 -6.51 -13.99
C ILE A 25 7.26 -7.81 -14.24
N MET A 26 8.24 -8.13 -13.39
CA MET A 26 9.21 -9.20 -13.66
C MET A 26 8.79 -10.58 -13.14
N LYS A 27 7.95 -10.65 -12.10
CA LYS A 27 7.62 -11.91 -11.43
C LYS A 27 6.22 -12.45 -11.76
N VAL A 28 5.36 -11.66 -12.42
CA VAL A 28 4.00 -12.10 -12.76
C VAL A 28 4.00 -12.96 -14.04
N PRO A 29 3.56 -14.24 -13.97
CA PRO A 29 3.54 -15.14 -15.12
C PRO A 29 2.60 -14.64 -16.23
N HIS A 30 3.07 -14.66 -17.48
CA HIS A 30 2.31 -14.17 -18.64
C HIS A 30 0.90 -14.76 -18.74
N ALA A 31 0.74 -16.05 -18.42
CA ALA A 31 -0.55 -16.76 -18.50
C ALA A 31 -1.65 -16.19 -17.58
N HIS A 32 -1.30 -15.47 -16.52
CA HIS A 32 -2.25 -14.95 -15.53
C HIS A 32 -2.18 -13.43 -15.37
N ARG A 33 -1.40 -12.72 -16.20
CA ARG A 33 -1.19 -11.27 -16.07
C ARG A 33 -2.50 -10.48 -16.08
N TYR A 34 -3.38 -10.77 -17.03
CA TYR A 34 -4.64 -10.03 -17.17
C TYR A 34 -5.51 -10.13 -15.91
N ASP A 35 -5.74 -11.35 -15.39
CA ASP A 35 -6.55 -11.56 -14.19
C ASP A 35 -5.88 -10.95 -12.94
N ILE A 36 -4.57 -11.14 -12.77
CA ILE A 36 -3.81 -10.57 -11.65
C ILE A 36 -3.87 -9.04 -11.67
N TYR A 37 -3.59 -8.40 -12.81
CA TYR A 37 -3.58 -6.95 -12.90
C TYR A 37 -4.97 -6.34 -12.82
N THR A 38 -6.00 -6.99 -13.37
CA THR A 38 -7.38 -6.53 -13.23
C THR A 38 -7.79 -6.52 -11.75
N ARG A 39 -7.45 -7.56 -10.98
CA ARG A 39 -7.75 -7.60 -9.54
C ARG A 39 -6.95 -6.59 -8.73
N ILE A 40 -5.67 -6.39 -9.06
CA ILE A 40 -4.86 -5.34 -8.42
C ILE A 40 -5.46 -3.95 -8.72
N LEU A 41 -5.87 -3.70 -9.96
CA LEU A 41 -6.53 -2.46 -10.33
C LEU A 41 -7.85 -2.27 -9.56
N MET A 42 -8.70 -3.30 -9.53
CA MET A 42 -9.97 -3.24 -8.79
C MET A 42 -9.76 -3.05 -7.28
N ALA A 43 -8.73 -3.68 -6.71
CA ALA A 43 -8.35 -3.46 -5.31
C ALA A 43 -7.89 -2.02 -5.07
N GLY A 44 -7.09 -1.45 -5.97
CA GLY A 44 -6.65 -0.05 -5.88
C GLY A 44 -7.82 0.93 -5.96
N ILE A 45 -8.68 0.77 -6.97
CA ILE A 45 -9.86 1.63 -7.18
C ILE A 45 -10.79 1.54 -5.98
N SER A 46 -11.13 0.34 -5.52
CA SER A 46 -12.02 0.17 -4.37
C SER A 46 -11.43 0.71 -3.06
N SER A 47 -10.14 0.47 -2.79
CA SER A 47 -9.45 1.03 -1.62
C SER A 47 -9.55 2.55 -1.60
N TYR A 48 -9.21 3.20 -2.73
CA TYR A 48 -9.21 4.64 -2.86
C TYR A 48 -10.63 5.21 -2.80
N LEU A 49 -11.59 4.58 -3.48
CA LEU A 49 -12.98 5.02 -3.48
C LEU A 49 -13.57 4.97 -2.07
N VAL A 50 -13.41 3.85 -1.36
CA VAL A 50 -13.90 3.72 0.02
C VAL A 50 -13.23 4.77 0.92
N ALA A 51 -11.92 4.94 0.80
CA ALA A 51 -11.19 5.95 1.57
C ALA A 51 -11.71 7.38 1.34
N LYS A 52 -11.97 7.77 0.08
CA LYS A 52 -12.48 9.11 -0.23
C LYS A 52 -13.95 9.28 0.12
N LEU A 53 -14.78 8.26 -0.03
CA LEU A 53 -16.19 8.33 0.38
C LEU A 53 -16.31 8.45 1.90
N VAL A 54 -15.59 7.63 2.66
CA VAL A 54 -15.61 7.71 4.13
C VAL A 54 -14.99 9.03 4.60
N GLY A 55 -13.84 9.43 4.03
CA GLY A 55 -13.23 10.72 4.35
C GLY A 55 -14.10 11.92 3.99
N ALA A 56 -14.96 11.84 2.97
CA ALA A 56 -15.88 12.92 2.62
C ALA A 56 -17.01 13.09 3.65
N VAL A 57 -17.42 12.01 4.31
CA VAL A 57 -18.54 12.01 5.28
C VAL A 57 -18.05 12.08 6.73
N TRP A 58 -16.84 11.61 7.00
CA TRP A 58 -16.28 11.52 8.35
C TRP A 58 -14.82 11.96 8.37
N GLN A 59 -14.58 13.08 9.05
CA GLN A 59 -13.26 13.61 9.37
C GLN A 59 -13.12 13.67 10.89
N PRO A 60 -12.36 12.77 11.53
CA PRO A 60 -12.17 12.76 12.98
C PRO A 60 -11.54 14.05 13.49
N GLU A 61 -10.64 14.63 12.69
CA GLU A 61 -9.97 15.89 12.99
C GLU A 61 -10.02 16.81 11.76
N ALA A 62 -10.52 18.04 11.95
CA ALA A 62 -10.64 19.02 10.88
C ALA A 62 -9.29 19.68 10.50
N VAL A 63 -8.38 19.76 11.48
CA VAL A 63 -7.05 20.36 11.35
C VAL A 63 -5.99 19.32 11.69
N ARG A 64 -4.83 19.39 11.03
CA ARG A 64 -3.77 18.40 11.19
C ARG A 64 -3.01 18.58 12.52
N PRO A 65 -2.33 17.55 13.05
CA PRO A 65 -1.66 17.66 14.36
C PRO A 65 -0.63 18.79 14.44
N PHE A 66 0.16 19.05 13.38
CA PHE A 66 1.12 20.15 13.37
C PHE A 66 0.44 21.54 13.47
N GLU A 67 -0.73 21.71 12.84
CA GLU A 67 -1.51 22.96 12.90
C GLU A 67 -2.08 23.18 14.30
N LYS A 68 -2.58 22.13 14.94
CA LYS A 68 -3.07 22.18 16.33
C LYS A 68 -1.97 22.57 17.32
N LEU A 69 -0.76 22.08 17.09
CA LEU A 69 0.39 22.30 17.95
C LEU A 69 1.12 23.62 17.66
N GLY A 70 0.77 24.32 16.58
CA GLY A 70 1.46 25.54 16.16
C GLY A 70 2.92 25.31 15.75
N ILE A 71 3.25 24.10 15.29
CA ILE A 71 4.61 23.71 14.86
C ILE A 71 4.67 23.53 13.34
N GLU A 72 5.87 23.57 12.77
CA GLU A 72 6.04 23.26 11.35
C GLU A 72 5.81 21.78 11.04
N ALA A 73 5.33 21.49 9.82
CA ALA A 73 5.10 20.13 9.38
C ALA A 73 6.42 19.36 9.19
N GLY A 74 6.51 18.19 9.82
CA GLY A 74 7.70 17.33 9.74
C GLY A 74 7.85 16.55 8.43
N ALA A 75 6.86 16.63 7.52
CA ALA A 75 6.84 15.94 6.22
C ALA A 75 5.93 16.69 5.23
N ALA A 76 5.95 16.27 3.96
CA ALA A 76 5.08 16.86 2.94
C ALA A 76 3.59 16.62 3.27
N PHE A 77 2.78 17.66 3.10
CA PHE A 77 1.34 17.62 3.31
C PHE A 77 0.60 18.44 2.26
N LEU A 78 -0.68 18.14 2.11
CA LEU A 78 -1.62 18.96 1.34
C LEU A 78 -2.52 19.71 2.32
N ASN A 79 -2.93 20.92 1.96
CA ASN A 79 -3.85 21.73 2.76
C ASN A 79 -5.29 21.17 2.65
N ASN A 80 -5.49 20.01 3.27
CA ASN A 80 -6.75 19.27 3.33
C ASN A 80 -6.80 18.42 4.60
N PRO A 81 -8.00 17.93 4.99
CA PRO A 81 -8.14 17.05 6.15
C PRO A 81 -7.24 15.81 6.07
N GLY A 82 -6.78 15.35 7.23
CA GLY A 82 -5.77 14.28 7.33
C GLY A 82 -6.31 12.87 7.15
N PHE A 83 -7.61 12.64 7.30
CA PHE A 83 -8.18 11.29 7.31
C PHE A 83 -8.74 10.89 5.92
N PRO A 84 -8.46 9.65 5.45
CA PRO A 84 -7.39 8.75 5.89
C PRO A 84 -6.02 9.10 5.30
N SER A 85 -4.95 8.48 5.83
CA SER A 85 -3.59 8.64 5.30
C SER A 85 -3.42 7.98 3.92
N ASP A 86 -3.32 8.79 2.87
CA ASP A 86 -3.09 8.32 1.48
C ASP A 86 -1.74 7.57 1.34
N HIS A 87 -0.69 7.98 2.08
CA HIS A 87 0.61 7.31 2.07
C HIS A 87 0.50 5.88 2.62
N THR A 88 -0.16 5.74 3.77
CA THR A 88 -0.32 4.44 4.42
C THR A 88 -1.27 3.54 3.61
N LEU A 89 -2.33 4.11 3.03
CA LEU A 89 -3.22 3.41 2.11
C LEU A 89 -2.44 2.84 0.93
N PHE A 90 -1.67 3.69 0.23
CA PHE A 90 -0.97 3.28 -0.98
C PHE A 90 0.15 2.27 -0.70
N ALA A 91 0.94 2.46 0.37
CA ALA A 91 1.97 1.52 0.78
C ALA A 91 1.39 0.14 1.16
N THR A 92 0.26 0.13 1.89
CA THR A 92 -0.44 -1.11 2.26
C THR A 92 -1.00 -1.80 1.02
N PHE A 93 -1.64 -1.05 0.12
CA PHE A 93 -2.14 -1.56 -1.15
C PHE A 93 -1.03 -2.25 -1.97
N LEU A 94 0.12 -1.60 -2.15
CA LEU A 94 1.25 -2.17 -2.90
C LEU A 94 1.82 -3.42 -2.22
N THR A 95 1.93 -3.41 -0.90
CA THR A 95 2.37 -4.57 -0.12
C THR A 95 1.44 -5.77 -0.34
N LEU A 96 0.13 -5.56 -0.27
CA LEU A 96 -0.86 -6.61 -0.50
C LEU A 96 -0.89 -7.06 -1.97
N ALA A 97 -0.74 -6.14 -2.93
CA ALA A 97 -0.66 -6.46 -4.35
C ALA A 97 0.55 -7.34 -4.68
N VAL A 98 1.73 -7.02 -4.12
CA VAL A 98 2.95 -7.82 -4.29
C VAL A 98 2.81 -9.19 -3.63
N TRP A 99 2.29 -9.24 -2.41
CA TRP A 99 2.03 -10.50 -1.74
C TRP A 99 1.04 -11.36 -2.54
N TYR A 100 -0.02 -10.75 -3.06
CA TYR A 100 -1.01 -11.41 -3.88
C TYR A 100 -0.40 -11.98 -5.18
N ALA A 101 0.39 -11.17 -5.90
CA ALA A 101 0.98 -11.53 -7.18
C ALA A 101 2.09 -12.60 -7.07
N THR A 102 2.87 -12.60 -5.98
CA THR A 102 4.04 -13.48 -5.84
C THR A 102 3.85 -14.62 -4.85
N LYS A 103 2.94 -14.48 -3.89
CA LYS A 103 2.78 -15.34 -2.72
C LYS A 103 4.07 -15.52 -1.90
N ASN A 104 5.04 -14.61 -2.04
CA ASN A 104 6.30 -14.65 -1.30
C ASN A 104 6.17 -13.93 0.04
N GLY A 105 6.03 -14.70 1.13
CA GLY A 105 5.88 -14.16 2.48
C GLY A 105 7.06 -13.32 2.97
N ARG A 106 8.30 -13.63 2.55
CA ARG A 106 9.49 -12.86 2.96
C ARG A 106 9.48 -11.47 2.33
N LEU A 107 9.19 -11.40 1.03
CA LEU A 107 9.09 -10.13 0.31
C LEU A 107 7.94 -9.27 0.86
N ALA A 108 6.78 -9.89 1.12
CA ALA A 108 5.65 -9.22 1.74
C ALA A 108 5.99 -8.68 3.14
N ALA A 109 6.71 -9.45 3.96
CA ALA A 109 7.15 -9.01 5.29
C ALA A 109 8.12 -7.83 5.23
N ILE A 110 9.06 -7.80 4.27
CA ILE A 110 9.95 -6.66 4.07
C ILE A 110 9.15 -5.41 3.71
N MET A 111 8.24 -5.51 2.73
CA MET A 111 7.40 -4.38 2.33
C MET A 111 6.44 -3.93 3.44
N ALA A 112 5.91 -4.87 4.23
CA ALA A 112 5.10 -4.55 5.40
C ALA A 112 5.91 -3.81 6.47
N GLY A 113 7.16 -4.22 6.72
CA GLY A 113 8.07 -3.50 7.60
C GLY A 113 8.31 -2.06 7.13
N MET A 114 8.56 -1.86 5.84
CA MET A 114 8.70 -0.52 5.26
C MET A 114 7.41 0.31 5.38
N THR A 115 6.25 -0.32 5.16
CA THR A 115 4.94 0.31 5.30
C THR A 115 4.67 0.75 6.75
N ILE A 116 5.05 -0.06 7.73
CA ILE A 116 4.97 0.31 9.16
C ILE A 116 5.89 1.48 9.47
N LEU A 117 7.11 1.50 8.91
CA LEU A 117 8.02 2.63 9.08
C LEU A 117 7.46 3.93 8.46
N VAL A 118 6.80 3.85 7.31
CA VAL A 118 6.07 5.00 6.72
C VAL A 118 4.94 5.44 7.65
N ALA A 119 4.11 4.51 8.13
CA ALA A 119 3.03 4.79 9.08
C ALA A 119 3.52 5.53 10.33
N VAL A 120 4.59 5.03 10.96
CA VAL A 120 5.23 5.66 12.12
C VAL A 120 5.81 7.03 11.75
N GLY A 121 6.51 7.13 10.61
CA GLY A 121 7.07 8.38 10.10
C GLY A 121 6.00 9.46 9.92
N ARG A 122 4.83 9.11 9.37
CA ARG A 122 3.71 10.05 9.18
C ARG A 122 3.11 10.56 10.51
N VAL A 123 3.08 9.72 11.55
CA VAL A 123 2.65 10.15 12.89
C VAL A 123 3.72 11.02 13.56
N LEU A 124 4.99 10.62 13.52
CA LEU A 124 6.11 11.38 14.08
C LEU A 124 6.33 12.73 13.37
N ALA A 125 5.97 12.82 12.10
CA ALA A 125 5.97 14.06 11.33
C ALA A 125 4.81 15.01 11.69
N HIS A 126 3.89 14.60 12.58
CA HIS A 126 2.71 15.36 12.99
C HIS A 126 1.76 15.73 11.82
N VAL A 127 1.89 15.06 10.68
CA VAL A 127 1.05 15.30 9.49
C VAL A 127 -0.21 14.44 9.49
N HIS A 128 -0.23 13.37 10.30
CA HIS A 128 -1.36 12.45 10.47
C HIS A 128 -1.43 11.96 11.91
N THR A 129 -2.65 11.64 12.36
CA THR A 129 -2.88 10.93 13.61
C THR A 129 -2.71 9.42 13.43
N PRO A 130 -2.54 8.65 14.53
CA PRO A 130 -2.60 7.18 14.47
C PRO A 130 -3.91 6.65 13.88
N LEU A 131 -5.02 7.38 14.05
CA LEU A 131 -6.32 7.03 13.48
C LEU A 131 -6.32 7.17 11.95
N ASP A 132 -5.72 8.23 11.40
CA ASP A 132 -5.61 8.44 9.95
C ASP A 132 -4.82 7.31 9.27
N VAL A 133 -3.71 6.93 9.90
CA VAL A 133 -2.85 5.83 9.46
C VAL A 133 -3.60 4.51 9.51
N THR A 134 -4.30 4.22 10.61
CA THR A 134 -5.10 3.00 10.76
C THR A 134 -6.22 2.95 9.72
N GLY A 135 -6.90 4.08 9.47
CA GLY A 135 -7.91 4.20 8.42
C GLY A 135 -7.36 3.83 7.05
N GLY A 136 -6.18 4.35 6.69
CA GLY A 136 -5.50 4.01 5.42
C GLY A 136 -5.22 2.52 5.27
N ILE A 137 -4.74 1.86 6.32
CA ILE A 137 -4.51 0.40 6.34
C ILE A 137 -5.82 -0.35 6.15
N VAL A 138 -6.85 -0.01 6.93
CA VAL A 138 -8.16 -0.67 6.89
C VAL A 138 -8.79 -0.57 5.51
N PHE A 139 -8.79 0.61 4.89
CA PHE A 139 -9.37 0.78 3.55
C PHE A 139 -8.60 0.02 2.46
N ALA A 140 -7.27 -0.05 2.56
CA ALA A 140 -6.47 -0.89 1.67
C ALA A 140 -6.77 -2.40 1.85
N VAL A 141 -7.00 -2.85 3.09
CA VAL A 141 -7.41 -4.24 3.38
C VAL A 141 -8.81 -4.53 2.84
N ILE A 142 -9.75 -3.59 2.95
CA ILE A 142 -11.08 -3.73 2.36
C ILE A 142 -10.99 -3.88 0.83
N GLY A 143 -10.19 -3.05 0.15
CA GLY A 143 -9.98 -3.23 -1.29
C GLY A 143 -9.31 -4.56 -1.64
N SER A 144 -8.56 -5.16 -0.71
CA SER A 144 -7.91 -6.47 -0.94
C SER A 144 -8.89 -7.66 -1.04
N ILE A 145 -10.20 -7.45 -0.81
CA ILE A 145 -11.24 -8.47 -1.03
C ILE A 145 -11.16 -9.07 -2.45
N TRP A 146 -10.74 -8.29 -3.46
CA TRP A 146 -10.54 -8.76 -4.83
C TRP A 146 -9.47 -9.87 -4.99
N TYR A 147 -8.64 -10.07 -3.97
CA TYR A 147 -7.61 -11.11 -3.92
C TYR A 147 -8.13 -12.47 -3.42
N ILE A 148 -9.37 -12.52 -2.94
CA ILE A 148 -10.04 -13.75 -2.49
C ILE A 148 -10.51 -14.56 -3.71
N GLY A 149 -10.43 -15.89 -3.63
CA GLY A 149 -11.08 -16.80 -4.58
C GLY A 149 -10.21 -17.37 -5.71
N LEU A 150 -8.93 -16.99 -5.81
CA LEU A 150 -8.01 -17.72 -6.70
C LEU A 150 -7.59 -19.05 -6.07
N LYS A 151 -8.22 -20.13 -6.54
CA LYS A 151 -7.60 -21.46 -6.46
C LYS A 151 -6.28 -21.38 -7.23
N LYS A 152 -5.20 -21.84 -6.58
CA LYS A 152 -3.85 -21.94 -7.15
C LYS A 152 -3.97 -22.23 -8.65
N PRO A 153 -3.44 -21.41 -9.57
CA PRO A 153 -2.91 -22.03 -10.77
C PRO A 153 -1.86 -22.97 -10.19
N HIS A 154 -2.14 -24.27 -10.20
CA HIS A 154 -1.09 -25.25 -10.02
C HIS A 154 0.02 -24.75 -10.96
N LEU A 155 1.15 -24.35 -10.39
CA LEU A 155 2.44 -24.42 -11.07
C LEU A 155 2.63 -25.91 -11.39
N ARG A 156 1.85 -26.44 -12.34
CA ARG A 156 1.88 -27.82 -12.76
C ARG A 156 3.14 -27.87 -13.60
N LYS A 157 4.21 -28.39 -13.00
CA LYS A 157 5.49 -28.74 -13.62
C LYS A 157 5.33 -29.81 -14.72
N HIS A 158 4.49 -29.59 -15.73
CA HIS A 158 4.35 -30.43 -16.92
C HIS A 158 3.87 -29.49 -18.03
N ILE A 159 4.63 -29.18 -19.08
CA ILE A 159 4.86 -30.02 -20.27
C ILE A 159 6.16 -29.56 -20.97
N ALA A 160 7.32 -30.07 -20.56
CA ALA A 160 8.54 -30.03 -21.40
C ALA A 160 9.37 -31.31 -21.26
N LYS A 161 8.76 -32.40 -20.79
CA LYS A 161 9.42 -33.72 -20.66
C LYS A 161 9.12 -34.67 -21.82
N LYS A 162 8.70 -34.15 -22.98
CA LYS A 162 8.44 -34.98 -24.17
C LYS A 162 8.91 -34.31 -25.46
N ALA A 163 10.21 -34.04 -25.53
CA ALA A 163 10.94 -33.96 -26.80
C ALA A 163 12.02 -35.06 -26.77
N LYS A 164 11.54 -36.31 -26.79
CA LYS A 164 12.33 -37.47 -27.18
C LYS A 164 11.45 -38.29 -28.12
N LYS A 165 11.61 -38.03 -29.40
CA LYS A 165 11.41 -38.98 -30.50
C LYS A 165 12.54 -38.73 -31.48
#